data_AF-A0A821QBZ5-F1
#
_entry.id   AF-A0A821QBZ5-F1
#
_cell.length_a   1.000
_cell.length_b   1.000
_cell.length_c   1.000
_cell.angle_alpha   90.00
_cell.angle_beta   90.00
_cell.angle_gamma   90.00
#
_symmetry.space_group_name_H-M   'P 1'
#
loop_
_entity.id
_entity.type
_entity.pdbx_description
1 polymer ?
#
loop_
_entity_poly.entity_id
_entity_poly.type
_entity_poly.pdbx_seq_one_letter_code
_entity_poly.pdbx_strand_id
1 'polypeptide(L)'
;FEKIPASERSTVPSAAHTGVSMSVTFTTPLVSIMAENEFIGGWPSAFYVFGIISCIWFIGWCFFGFNSPNEHPRILEKERILLCKHIPLNPLKHRATPWNKIAC
;
A
#
# COMPACT_ATOMS: atom_id res chain seq x y z
N PHE A 1 -7.91 -4.04 -2.99
CA PHE A 1 -9.04 -3.25 -2.45
C PHE A 1 -10.36 -4.03 -2.30
N GLU A 2 -10.55 -5.16 -3.01
CA GLU A 2 -11.77 -6.00 -2.92
C GLU A 2 -11.96 -6.71 -1.56
N LYS A 3 -10.88 -7.12 -0.89
CA LYS A 3 -10.94 -7.98 0.32
C LYS A 3 -10.89 -7.23 1.67
N ILE A 4 -11.00 -5.91 1.68
CA ILE A 4 -10.83 -5.09 2.89
C ILE A 4 -12.22 -4.71 3.43
N PRO A 5 -12.53 -4.91 4.73
CA PRO A 5 -13.84 -4.61 5.31
C PRO A 5 -14.23 -3.14 5.10
N ALA A 6 -15.54 -2.88 4.90
CA ALA A 6 -16.07 -1.59 4.47
C ALA A 6 -15.69 -0.41 5.39
N SER A 7 -15.51 -0.66 6.69
CA SER A 7 -15.10 0.33 7.68
C SER A 7 -13.62 0.71 7.61
N GLU A 8 -12.76 -0.17 7.09
CA GLU A 8 -11.31 0.05 7.03
C GLU A 8 -10.81 0.36 5.62
N ARG A 9 -11.63 0.12 4.59
CA ARG A 9 -11.31 0.36 3.18
C ARG A 9 -10.85 1.80 2.91
N SER A 10 -11.29 2.80 3.68
CA SER A 10 -10.83 4.20 3.60
C SER A 10 -9.57 4.49 4.43
N THR A 11 -9.35 3.76 5.52
CA THR A 11 -8.22 3.95 6.43
C THR A 11 -6.91 3.41 5.85
N VAL A 12 -6.93 2.24 5.20
CA VAL A 12 -5.70 1.64 4.63
C VAL A 12 -5.05 2.52 3.56
N PRO A 13 -5.81 3.07 2.59
CA PRO A 13 -5.28 4.02 1.62
C PRO A 13 -4.80 5.33 2.26
N SER A 14 -5.50 5.84 3.28
CA SER A 14 -5.11 7.05 4.00
C SER A 14 -3.78 6.88 4.74
N ALA A 15 -3.60 5.74 5.41
CA ALA A 15 -2.35 5.40 6.08
C ALA A 15 -1.19 5.26 5.08
N ALA A 16 -1.42 4.60 3.93
CA ALA A 16 -0.43 4.51 2.87
C ALA A 16 -0.06 5.90 2.30
N HIS A 17 -1.05 6.77 2.11
CA HIS A 17 -0.82 8.13 1.64
C HIS A 17 0.02 8.95 2.62
N THR A 18 -0.21 8.79 3.92
CA THR A 18 0.59 9.47 4.95
C THR A 18 2.05 9.01 4.91
N GLY A 19 2.30 7.71 4.65
CA GLY A 19 3.64 7.17 4.45
C GLY A 19 4.39 7.81 3.27
N VAL A 20 3.69 8.07 2.15
CA VAL A 20 4.26 8.78 1.00
C VAL A 20 4.61 10.22 1.35
N SER A 21 3.74 10.92 2.06
CA SER A 21 4.00 12.32 2.46
C SER A 21 5.21 12.41 3.41
N MET A 22 5.33 11.48 4.36
CA MET A 22 6.49 11.41 5.25
C MET A 22 7.79 11.16 4.48
N SER A 23 7.79 10.23 3.52
CA SER A 23 9.02 9.89 2.78
C SER A 23 9.56 11.09 1.99
N VAL A 24 8.68 11.91 1.39
CA VAL A 24 9.08 13.12 0.68
C VAL A 24 9.74 14.13 1.64
N THR A 25 9.15 14.36 2.80
CA THR A 25 9.70 15.30 3.81
C THR A 25 11.12 14.92 4.26
N PHE A 26 11.43 13.63 4.36
CA PHE A 26 12.78 13.18 4.73
C PHE A 26 13.75 13.12 3.54
N THR A 27 13.27 12.68 2.38
CA THR A 27 14.13 12.44 1.20
C THR A 27 14.64 13.74 0.60
N THR A 28 13.80 14.76 0.49
CA THR A 28 14.16 16.05 -0.11
C THR A 28 15.36 16.74 0.58
N PRO A 29 15.36 16.98 1.91
CA PRO A 29 16.52 17.59 2.57
C PRO A 29 17.75 16.70 2.53
N LEU A 30 17.58 15.37 2.59
CA LEU A 30 18.70 14.43 2.51
C LEU A 30 19.43 14.55 1.15
N VAL A 31 18.68 14.59 0.05
CA VAL A 31 19.25 14.80 -1.30
C VAL A 31 19.91 16.18 -1.42
N SER A 32 19.31 17.23 -0.85
CA SER A 32 19.92 18.57 -0.83
C SER A 32 21.28 18.58 -0.13
N ILE A 33 21.39 17.99 1.07
CA ILE A 33 22.66 17.95 1.82
C ILE A 33 23.71 17.09 1.11
N MET A 34 23.28 16.02 0.41
CA MET A 34 24.21 15.18 -0.36
C MET A 34 24.69 15.86 -1.64
N ALA A 35 23.90 16.72 -2.25
CA ALA A 35 24.28 17.48 -3.43
C ALA A 35 25.38 18.52 -3.15
N GLU A 36 25.42 19.09 -1.95
CA GLU A 36 26.41 20.10 -1.53
C GLU A 36 27.76 19.47 -1.15
N ASN A 37 27.79 18.18 -0.80
CA ASN A 37 29.00 17.49 -0.39
C ASN A 37 29.77 16.93 -1.61
N GLU A 38 30.66 17.75 -2.17
CA GLU A 38 31.55 17.35 -3.29
C GLU A 38 32.52 16.22 -2.93
N PHE A 39 32.79 16.01 -1.63
CA PHE A 39 33.79 15.06 -1.13
C PHE A 39 33.45 13.57 -1.34
N ILE A 40 32.18 13.25 -1.63
CA ILE A 40 31.67 11.86 -1.75
C ILE A 40 31.31 11.50 -3.21
N GLY A 41 31.67 12.37 -4.17
CA GLY A 41 31.36 12.18 -5.59
C GLY A 41 30.18 13.01 -6.10
N GLY A 42 29.73 14.01 -5.33
CA GLY A 42 28.68 14.96 -5.72
C GLY A 42 27.29 14.32 -5.89
N TRP A 43 26.48 14.89 -6.78
CA TRP A 43 25.10 14.45 -7.10
C TRP A 43 24.91 12.93 -7.38
N PRO A 44 25.82 12.22 -8.09
CA PRO A 44 25.61 10.80 -8.37
C PRO A 44 25.65 9.91 -7.12
N SER A 45 26.25 10.36 -6.01
CA SER A 45 26.33 9.61 -4.76
C SER A 45 24.97 9.30 -4.13
N ALA A 46 23.99 10.21 -4.28
CA ALA A 46 22.64 10.02 -3.77
C ALA A 46 21.98 8.77 -4.39
N PHE A 47 22.13 8.56 -5.70
CA PHE A 47 21.57 7.39 -6.38
C PHE A 47 22.13 6.07 -5.85
N TYR A 48 23.43 6.02 -5.54
CA TYR A 48 24.04 4.82 -4.98
C TYR A 48 23.49 4.51 -3.58
N VAL A 49 23.36 5.52 -2.71
CA VAL A 49 22.87 5.33 -1.34
C VAL A 49 21.40 4.94 -1.32
N PHE A 50 20.53 5.68 -2.02
CA PHE A 50 19.11 5.34 -2.10
C PHE A 50 18.87 4.00 -2.82
N GLY A 51 19.70 3.66 -3.81
CA GLY A 51 19.68 2.38 -4.50
C GLY A 51 20.00 1.21 -3.56
N ILE A 52 21.09 1.29 -2.80
CA ILE A 52 21.48 0.24 -1.85
C ILE A 52 20.42 0.05 -0.76
N ILE A 53 19.89 1.16 -0.20
CA ILE A 53 18.82 1.12 0.80
C ILE A 53 17.59 0.40 0.24
N SER A 54 17.20 0.73 -0.99
CA SER A 54 16.05 0.10 -1.67
C SER A 54 16.28 -1.39 -1.92
N CYS A 55 17.50 -1.79 -2.31
CA CYS A 55 17.85 -3.20 -2.49
C CYS A 55 17.78 -3.98 -1.18
N ILE A 56 18.32 -3.44 -0.08
CA ILE A 56 18.24 -4.08 1.26
C ILE A 56 16.79 -4.24 1.69
N TRP A 57 15.98 -3.18 1.52
CA TRP A 57 14.55 -3.23 1.83
C TRP A 57 13.81 -4.28 1.01
N PHE A 58 14.09 -4.34 -0.30
CA PHE A 58 13.50 -5.33 -1.20
C PHE A 58 13.86 -6.76 -0.78
N ILE A 59 15.13 -7.02 -0.43
CA ILE A 59 15.57 -8.33 0.07
C ILE A 59 14.80 -8.70 1.35
N GLY A 60 14.67 -7.77 2.30
CA GLY A 60 13.85 -7.99 3.51
C GLY A 60 12.38 -8.27 3.18
N TRP A 61 11.82 -7.55 2.22
CA TRP A 61 10.46 -7.78 1.74
C TRP A 61 10.31 -9.14 1.04
N CYS A 62 11.30 -9.64 0.32
CA CYS A 62 11.27 -10.99 -0.26
C CYS A 62 11.17 -12.09 0.80
N PHE A 63 11.76 -11.89 1.97
CA PHE A 63 11.65 -12.86 3.09
C PHE A 63 10.35 -12.72 3.88
N PHE A 64 9.78 -11.52 3.96
CA PHE A 64 8.60 -11.25 4.80
C PHE A 64 7.28 -11.18 4.01
N GLY A 65 7.35 -11.00 2.70
CA GLY A 65 6.22 -10.82 1.79
C GLY A 65 5.52 -12.13 1.44
N PHE A 66 4.94 -12.79 2.44
CA PHE A 66 4.06 -13.94 2.19
C PHE A 66 2.74 -13.47 1.57
N ASN A 67 2.55 -13.80 0.30
CA ASN A 67 1.40 -13.39 -0.52
C ASN A 67 0.08 -14.12 -0.22
N SER A 68 0.02 -14.96 0.81
CA SER A 68 -1.13 -15.82 1.03
C SER A 68 -1.63 -15.76 2.48
N PRO A 69 -2.90 -15.34 2.71
CA PRO A 69 -3.57 -15.53 4.00
C PRO A 69 -3.79 -17.04 4.32
N ASN A 70 -3.43 -17.95 3.41
CA ASN A 70 -3.63 -19.39 3.54
C ASN A 70 -2.53 -20.13 4.32
N GLU A 71 -1.42 -19.48 4.67
CA GLU A 71 -0.34 -20.10 5.46
C GLU A 71 -0.32 -19.68 6.94
N HIS A 72 -1.27 -18.84 7.37
CA HIS A 72 -1.45 -18.52 8.78
C HIS A 72 -2.55 -19.41 9.41
N PRO A 73 -2.20 -20.43 10.23
CA PRO A 73 -3.16 -21.19 11.04
C PRO A 73 -3.77 -20.37 12.20
N ARG A 74 -3.69 -19.04 12.12
CA ARG A 74 -4.10 -18.06 13.12
C ARG A 74 -5.04 -17.00 12.57
N ILE A 75 -5.66 -17.21 11.41
CA ILE A 75 -6.88 -16.46 11.07
C ILE A 75 -7.87 -16.72 12.19
N LEU A 76 -8.00 -15.69 13.01
CA LEU A 76 -8.80 -15.61 14.20
C LEU A 76 -10.23 -15.98 13.79
N GLU A 77 -10.81 -17.02 14.38
CA GLU A 77 -12.21 -17.44 14.15
C GLU A 77 -13.19 -16.24 14.20
N LYS A 78 -12.82 -15.19 14.95
CA LYS A 78 -13.53 -13.91 15.04
C LYS A 78 -13.62 -13.13 13.71
N GLU A 79 -12.57 -13.10 12.88
CA GLU A 79 -12.63 -12.41 11.57
C GLU A 79 -13.48 -13.18 10.56
N ARG A 80 -13.44 -14.52 10.60
CA ARG A 80 -14.30 -15.38 9.78
C ARG A 80 -15.78 -15.14 10.08
N ILE A 81 -16.15 -15.04 11.36
CA ILE A 81 -17.52 -14.75 11.79
C ILE A 81 -17.97 -13.35 11.35
N LEU A 82 -17.07 -12.36 11.38
CA LEU A 82 -17.37 -11.01 10.89
C LEU A 82 -17.59 -11.00 9.38
N LEU A 83 -16.77 -11.69 8.58
CA LEU A 83 -16.95 -11.78 7.13
C LEU A 83 -18.26 -12.51 6.76
N CYS A 84 -18.58 -13.63 7.42
CA CYS A 84 -19.82 -14.37 7.19
C CYS A 84 -21.08 -13.58 7.57
N LYS A 85 -21.01 -12.68 8.56
CA LYS A 85 -22.16 -11.85 8.98
C LYS A 85 -22.41 -10.66 8.05
N HIS A 86 -21.38 -10.13 7.40
CA HIS A 86 -21.46 -8.91 6.59
C HIS A 86 -21.49 -9.14 5.08
N ILE A 87 -21.27 -10.37 4.61
CA ILE A 87 -21.50 -10.77 3.22
C ILE A 87 -22.92 -11.35 3.14
N PRO A 88 -23.95 -10.57 2.74
CA PRO A 88 -25.15 -11.19 2.23
C PRO A 88 -24.73 -11.96 0.97
N LEU A 89 -24.98 -13.27 0.94
CA LEU A 89 -25.01 -14.07 -0.28
C LEU A 89 -26.17 -13.60 -1.16
N ASN A 90 -26.15 -12.34 -1.58
CA ASN A 90 -27.03 -11.84 -2.61
C ASN A 90 -26.34 -12.18 -3.94
N PRO A 91 -26.83 -13.15 -4.73
CA PRO A 91 -26.35 -13.33 -6.08
C PRO A 91 -26.48 -11.97 -6.77
N LEU A 92 -25.38 -11.52 -7.38
CA LEU A 92 -25.24 -10.22 -8.03
C LEU A 92 -26.49 -9.92 -8.87
N LYS A 93 -27.45 -9.17 -8.30
CA LYS A 93 -28.60 -8.69 -9.05
C LYS A 93 -28.06 -7.63 -10.00
N HIS A 94 -27.83 -8.03 -11.24
CA HIS A 94 -27.40 -7.16 -12.33
C HIS A 94 -28.38 -5.99 -12.44
N ARG A 95 -28.07 -4.88 -11.78
CA ARG A 95 -28.84 -3.64 -11.90
C ARG A 95 -28.50 -3.05 -13.25
N ALA A 96 -29.40 -3.21 -14.22
CA ALA A 96 -29.31 -2.50 -15.49
C ALA A 96 -29.27 -0.99 -15.19
N THR A 97 -28.14 -0.35 -15.49
CA THR A 97 -27.96 1.09 -15.36
C THR A 97 -28.83 1.78 -16.41
N PRO A 98 -29.79 2.65 -16.03
CA PRO A 98 -30.69 3.28 -16.98
C PRO A 98 -29.97 4.43 -17.71
N TRP A 99 -29.17 4.09 -18.71
CA TRP A 99 -28.49 5.03 -19.61
C TRP A 99 -29.46 5.99 -20.33
N ASN A 100 -30.72 5.59 -20.46
CA ASN A 100 -31.75 6.35 -21.18
C ASN A 100 -32.38 7.48 -20.36
N LYS A 101 -31.98 7.70 -19.09
CA LYS A 101 -32.46 8.82 -18.26
C LYS A 101 -31.43 9.94 -18.07
N ILE A 102 -30.24 9.78 -18.63
CA ILE A 102 -29.12 10.72 -18.48
C ILE A 102 -28.93 11.59 -19.73
N ALA A 103 -29.49 11.18 -20.87
CA ALA A 103 -29.57 11.99 -22.08
C ALA A 103 -30.93 12.70 -22.10
N CYS A 104 -30.96 13.94 -21.63
CA CYS A 104 -31.98 14.92 -22.00
C CYS A 104 -31.27 16.15 -22.53
#